data_AF-W4LPB3-F1
#
_entry.id   AF-W4LPB3-F1
#
_cell.length_a   1.000
_cell.length_b   1.000
_cell.length_c   1.000
_cell.angle_alpha   90.00
_cell.angle_beta   90.00
_cell.angle_gamma   90.00
#
_symmetry.space_group_name_H-M   'P 1'
#
loop_
_entity.id
_entity.type
_entity.pdbx_description
1 polymer ?
#
loop_
_entity_poly.entity_id
_entity_poly.type
_entity_poly.pdbx_seq_one_letter_code
_entity_poly.pdbx_strand_id
1 'polypeptide(L)'
;MDLSELQRLTVVKLREEALKHQSITGVNGMNKEQLIEALAPVFGIDLEAETRAIKERLAESKGVLKKEIAKLKGERNAALEDHDQDGFDQARKEIKRRKRRLRHMLKAGTV
;
A
#
# COMPACT_ATOMS: atom_id res chain seq x y z
N MET A 1 -14.98 -14.20 -2.06
CA MET A 1 -14.53 -13.10 -1.20
C MET A 1 -13.06 -12.91 -1.48
N ASP A 2 -12.60 -11.67 -1.53
CA ASP A 2 -11.19 -11.34 -1.74
C ASP A 2 -10.52 -10.92 -0.41
N LEU A 3 -9.18 -10.93 -0.36
CA LEU A 3 -8.42 -10.55 0.85
C LEU A 3 -8.81 -9.17 1.39
N SER A 4 -9.05 -8.21 0.47
CA SER A 4 -9.44 -6.85 0.84
C SER A 4 -10.81 -6.77 1.50
N GLU A 5 -11.72 -7.69 1.16
CA GLU A 5 -13.06 -7.77 1.76
C GLU A 5 -12.97 -8.35 3.17
N LEU A 6 -12.20 -9.42 3.35
CA LEU A 6 -11.94 -10.02 4.67
C LEU A 6 -11.30 -9.01 5.65
N GLN A 7 -10.34 -8.22 5.16
CA GLN A 7 -9.69 -7.18 5.97
C GLN A 7 -10.65 -6.05 6.38
N ARG A 8 -11.68 -5.76 5.58
CA ARG A 8 -12.69 -4.73 5.88
C ARG A 8 -13.75 -5.20 6.87
N LEU A 9 -13.98 -6.51 6.97
CA LEU A 9 -14.94 -7.06 7.92
C LEU A 9 -14.49 -6.84 9.38
N THR A 10 -15.47 -6.74 10.27
CA THR A 10 -15.24 -6.71 11.71
C THR A 10 -14.92 -8.11 12.22
N VAL A 11 -14.26 -8.19 13.37
CA VAL A 11 -13.93 -9.48 14.01
C VAL A 11 -15.20 -10.33 14.19
N VAL A 12 -16.32 -9.72 14.59
CA VAL A 12 -17.61 -10.42 14.76
C VAL A 12 -18.05 -11.09 13.46
N LYS A 13 -18.05 -10.36 12.33
CA LYS A 13 -18.45 -10.90 11.03
C LYS A 13 -17.49 -12.00 10.54
N LEU A 14 -16.18 -11.83 10.78
CA LEU A 14 -15.20 -12.87 10.45
C LEU A 14 -15.43 -14.15 11.26
N ARG A 15 -15.82 -14.04 12.54
CA ARG A 15 -16.17 -15.19 13.36
C ARG A 15 -17.45 -15.87 12.87
N GLU A 16 -18.47 -15.09 12.50
CA GLU A 16 -19.70 -15.62 11.92
C GLU A 16 -19.44 -16.38 10.62
N GLU A 17 -18.61 -15.85 9.73
CA GLU A 17 -18.20 -16.58 8.51
C GLU A 17 -17.40 -17.84 8.84
N ALA A 18 -16.44 -17.75 9.76
CA ALA A 18 -15.64 -18.91 10.16
C ALA A 18 -16.49 -20.03 10.79
N LEU A 19 -17.52 -19.70 11.56
CA LEU A 19 -18.44 -20.68 12.15
C LEU A 19 -19.30 -21.44 11.12
N LYS A 20 -19.48 -20.90 9.90
CA LYS A 20 -20.18 -21.61 8.82
C LYS A 20 -19.34 -22.77 8.25
N HIS A 21 -18.03 -22.76 8.49
CA HIS A 21 -17.09 -23.74 7.95
C HIS A 21 -16.62 -24.69 9.06
N GLN A 22 -17.04 -25.95 8.97
CA GLN A 22 -16.69 -26.99 9.95
C GLN A 22 -15.18 -27.30 10.03
N SER A 23 -14.40 -26.85 9.04
CA SER A 23 -12.94 -26.98 9.01
C SER A 23 -12.22 -26.03 9.96
N ILE A 24 -12.87 -24.98 10.47
CA ILE A 24 -12.25 -23.97 11.34
C ILE A 24 -12.75 -24.18 12.78
N THR A 25 -11.84 -24.51 13.69
CA THR A 25 -12.13 -24.68 15.12
C THR A 25 -11.45 -23.58 15.95
N GLY A 26 -11.96 -23.28 17.15
CA GLY A 26 -11.35 -22.27 18.03
C GLY A 26 -11.62 -20.80 17.66
N VAL A 27 -12.61 -20.54 16.80
CA VAL A 27 -12.96 -19.21 16.25
C VAL A 27 -13.09 -18.09 17.31
N ASN A 28 -13.60 -18.41 18.51
CA ASN A 28 -13.81 -17.43 19.57
C ASN A 28 -12.49 -16.90 20.18
N GLY A 29 -11.42 -17.68 20.15
CA GLY A 29 -10.10 -17.30 20.66
C GLY A 29 -9.20 -16.62 19.63
N MET A 30 -9.56 -16.70 18.34
CA MET A 30 -8.76 -16.11 17.27
C MET A 30 -8.85 -14.59 17.25
N ASN A 31 -7.70 -13.96 17.02
CA ASN A 31 -7.61 -12.54 16.70
C ASN A 31 -7.94 -12.31 15.21
N LYS A 32 -8.03 -11.03 14.79
CA LYS A 32 -8.49 -10.69 13.43
C LYS A 32 -7.59 -11.29 12.33
N GLU A 33 -6.28 -11.26 12.55
CA GLU A 33 -5.29 -11.78 11.59
C GLU A 33 -5.44 -13.29 11.44
N GLN A 34 -5.51 -14.03 12.55
CA GLN A 34 -5.73 -15.48 12.53
C GLN A 34 -7.06 -15.88 11.87
N LEU A 35 -8.13 -15.10 12.06
CA LEU A 35 -9.41 -15.36 11.39
C LEU A 35 -9.30 -15.20 9.87
N ILE A 36 -8.55 -14.20 9.40
CA ILE A 36 -8.31 -14.00 7.97
C ILE A 36 -7.44 -15.13 7.42
N GLU A 37 -6.42 -15.54 8.15
CA GLU A 37 -5.56 -16.68 7.79
C GLU A 37 -6.33 -18.00 7.69
N ALA A 38 -7.25 -18.26 8.61
CA ALA A 38 -8.08 -19.46 8.62
C ALA A 38 -9.13 -19.46 7.49
N LEU A 39 -9.68 -18.29 7.15
CA LEU A 39 -10.70 -18.14 6.10
C LEU A 39 -10.10 -18.08 4.68
N ALA A 40 -8.88 -17.58 4.52
CA ALA A 40 -8.22 -17.44 3.23
C ALA A 40 -8.22 -18.74 2.39
N PRO A 41 -7.77 -19.90 2.90
CA PRO A 41 -7.78 -21.14 2.12
C PRO A 41 -9.19 -21.63 1.80
N VAL A 42 -10.18 -21.34 2.66
CA VAL A 42 -11.59 -21.71 2.42
C VAL A 42 -12.18 -20.94 1.23
N PHE A 43 -11.76 -19.69 1.05
CA PHE A 43 -12.16 -18.87 -0.09
C PHE A 43 -11.21 -18.99 -1.30
N GLY A 44 -10.20 -19.87 -1.24
CA GLY A 44 -9.22 -20.05 -2.31
C GLY A 44 -8.25 -18.88 -2.47
N ILE A 45 -8.04 -18.09 -1.41
CA ILE A 45 -7.13 -16.94 -1.41
C ILE A 45 -5.74 -17.42 -1.00
N ASP A 46 -4.77 -17.22 -1.89
CA ASP A 46 -3.35 -17.37 -1.58
C ASP A 46 -2.82 -16.07 -0.95
N LEU A 47 -2.62 -16.10 0.37
CA LEU A 47 -2.12 -14.96 1.14
C LEU A 47 -0.70 -14.56 0.75
N GLU A 48 0.15 -15.52 0.39
CA GLU A 48 1.53 -15.21 0.00
C GLU A 48 1.54 -14.51 -1.37
N ALA A 49 0.75 -15.01 -2.32
CA ALA A 49 0.62 -14.37 -3.62
C ALA A 49 0.03 -12.96 -3.53
N GLU A 50 -1.03 -12.76 -2.74
CA GLU A 50 -1.64 -11.44 -2.55
C GLU A 50 -0.70 -10.46 -1.82
N THR A 51 -0.04 -10.89 -0.75
CA THR A 51 0.93 -10.03 -0.04
C THR A 51 2.10 -9.66 -0.95
N ARG A 52 2.55 -10.59 -1.81
CA ARG A 52 3.56 -10.30 -2.83
C ARG A 52 3.05 -9.27 -3.85
N ALA A 53 1.84 -9.44 -4.38
CA ALA A 53 1.25 -8.51 -5.34
C ALA A 53 1.11 -7.10 -4.75
N ILE A 54 0.73 -6.98 -3.48
CA ILE A 54 0.66 -5.70 -2.76
C ILE A 54 2.06 -5.06 -2.65
N LYS A 55 3.09 -5.85 -2.29
CA LYS A 55 4.48 -5.38 -2.22
C LYS A 55 5.00 -4.90 -3.57
N GLU A 56 4.71 -5.63 -4.65
CA GLU A 56 5.10 -5.27 -6.01
C GLU A 56 4.42 -3.96 -6.46
N ARG A 57 3.10 -3.81 -6.23
CA ARG A 57 2.37 -2.57 -6.52
C ARG A 57 2.92 -1.37 -5.74
N LEU A 58 3.26 -1.57 -4.46
CA LEU A 58 3.89 -0.53 -3.65
C LEU A 58 5.30 -0.18 -4.18
N ALA A 59 6.07 -1.16 -4.63
CA ALA A 59 7.38 -0.93 -5.22
C ALA A 59 7.28 -0.15 -6.54
N GLU A 60 6.32 -0.50 -7.40
CA GLU A 60 6.03 0.23 -8.63
C GLU A 60 5.66 1.68 -8.35
N SER A 61 4.74 1.92 -7.42
CA SER A 61 4.32 3.28 -7.04
C SER A 61 5.49 4.11 -6.50
N LYS A 62 6.41 3.51 -5.72
CA LYS A 62 7.66 4.16 -5.29
C LYS A 62 8.57 4.48 -6.49
N GLY A 63 8.65 3.58 -7.46
CA GLY A 63 9.39 3.77 -8.70
C GLY A 63 8.88 4.95 -9.52
N VAL A 64 7.56 5.08 -9.67
CA VAL A 64 6.90 6.21 -10.35
C VAL A 64 7.27 7.52 -9.68
N LEU A 65 7.13 7.63 -8.35
CA LEU A 65 7.49 8.86 -7.63
C LEU A 65 8.97 9.23 -7.78
N LYS A 66 9.88 8.25 -7.81
CA LYS A 66 11.31 8.51 -8.05
C LYS A 66 11.56 9.06 -9.45
N LYS A 67 10.89 8.51 -10.48
CA LYS A 67 10.97 9.00 -11.86
C LYS A 67 10.43 10.44 -11.97
N GLU A 68 9.29 10.74 -11.37
CA GLU A 68 8.75 12.11 -11.33
C GLU A 68 9.69 13.09 -10.64
N ILE A 69 10.30 12.71 -9.52
CA ILE A 69 11.30 13.55 -8.84
C ILE A 69 12.51 13.80 -9.74
N ALA A 70 12.97 12.80 -10.51
CA ALA A 70 14.08 12.97 -11.44
C ALA A 70 13.71 13.94 -12.56
N LYS A 71 12.51 13.82 -13.13
CA LYS A 71 12.00 14.75 -14.15
C LYS A 71 11.94 16.19 -13.64
N LEU A 72 11.33 16.41 -12.47
CA LEU A 72 11.22 17.75 -11.87
C LEU A 72 12.59 18.37 -11.53
N LYS A 73 13.60 17.55 -11.22
CA LYS A 73 14.97 18.07 -11.03
C LYS A 73 15.56 18.61 -12.32
N GLY A 74 15.25 17.98 -13.45
CA GLY A 74 15.61 18.46 -14.78
C GLY A 74 14.89 19.77 -15.10
N GLU A 75 13.57 19.82 -14.90
CA GLU A 75 12.76 21.04 -15.10
C GLU A 75 13.26 22.21 -14.24
N ARG A 76 13.60 21.95 -12.97
CA ARG A 76 14.21 22.94 -12.08
C ARG A 76 15.56 23.44 -12.61
N ASN A 77 16.39 22.56 -13.18
CA ASN A 77 17.70 22.97 -13.73
C ASN A 77 17.51 23.84 -14.98
N ALA A 78 16.59 23.46 -15.87
CA ALA A 78 16.24 24.26 -17.04
C ALA A 78 15.72 25.64 -16.64
N ALA A 79 14.77 25.72 -15.69
CA ALA A 79 14.28 27.00 -15.17
C ALA A 79 15.38 27.87 -14.53
N LEU A 80 16.42 27.25 -13.96
CA LEU A 80 17.57 27.97 -13.43
C LEU A 80 18.45 28.56 -14.54
N GLU A 81 18.64 27.83 -15.64
CA GLU A 81 19.37 28.28 -16.83
C GLU A 81 18.60 29.38 -17.56
N ASP A 82 17.27 29.26 -17.65
CA ASP A 82 16.38 30.23 -18.29
C ASP A 82 16.07 31.46 -17.41
N HIS A 83 16.64 31.52 -16.18
CA HIS A 83 16.35 32.55 -15.17
C HIS A 83 14.86 32.70 -14.80
N ASP A 84 14.06 31.65 -15.02
CA ASP A 84 12.65 31.58 -14.62
C ASP A 84 12.52 31.26 -13.13
N GLN A 85 12.38 32.30 -12.31
CA GLN A 85 12.22 32.17 -10.86
C GLN A 85 10.93 31.44 -10.47
N ASP A 86 9.84 31.66 -11.20
CA ASP A 86 8.53 31.08 -10.87
C ASP A 86 8.54 29.57 -11.16
N GLY A 87 9.05 29.18 -12.33
CA GLY A 87 9.24 27.78 -12.71
C GLY A 87 10.20 27.05 -11.76
N PHE A 88 11.29 27.71 -11.35
CA PHE A 88 12.23 27.16 -10.38
C PHE A 88 11.56 26.87 -9.02
N ASP A 89 10.81 27.83 -8.50
CA ASP A 89 10.16 27.71 -7.21
C ASP A 89 9.03 26.67 -7.22
N GLN A 90 8.27 26.60 -8.31
CA GLN A 90 7.24 25.59 -8.51
C GLN A 90 7.86 24.19 -8.53
N ALA A 91 8.89 23.97 -9.36
CA ALA A 91 9.56 22.68 -9.46
C ALA A 91 10.16 22.26 -8.10
N ARG A 92 10.76 23.20 -7.36
CA ARG A 92 11.29 22.95 -6.00
C ARG A 92 10.21 22.53 -5.01
N LYS A 93 9.05 23.20 -5.00
CA LYS A 93 7.90 22.86 -4.13
C LYS A 93 7.37 21.46 -4.47
N GLU A 94 7.22 21.15 -5.75
CA GLU A 94 6.73 19.86 -6.24
C GLU A 94 7.69 18.70 -5.91
N ILE A 95 9.00 18.91 -6.03
CA ILE A 95 10.03 17.96 -5.58
C ILE A 95 9.89 17.70 -4.08
N LYS A 96 9.72 18.76 -3.26
CA LYS A 96 9.58 18.64 -1.80
C LYS A 96 8.33 17.84 -1.44
N ARG A 97 7.20 18.09 -2.09
CA ARG A 97 5.92 17.37 -1.90
C ARG A 97 6.08 15.88 -2.23
N ARG A 98 6.62 15.54 -3.39
CA ARG A 98 6.83 14.14 -3.81
C ARG A 98 7.83 13.40 -2.91
N LYS A 99 8.92 14.05 -2.51
CA LYS A 99 9.85 13.49 -1.51
C LYS A 99 9.19 13.22 -0.16
N ARG A 100 8.28 14.10 0.31
CA ARG A 100 7.48 13.86 1.52
C ARG A 100 6.58 12.64 1.34
N ARG A 101 5.82 12.57 0.24
CA ARG A 101 4.97 11.41 -0.08
C ARG A 101 5.77 10.10 -0.11
N LEU A 102 6.92 10.09 -0.78
CA LEU A 102 7.82 8.92 -0.81
C LEU A 102 8.25 8.49 0.60
N ARG A 103 8.63 9.44 1.47
CA ARG A 103 8.98 9.12 2.87
C ARG A 103 7.79 8.56 3.66
N HIS A 104 6.59 9.10 3.47
CA HIS A 104 5.38 8.56 4.11
C HIS A 104 5.10 7.13 3.65
N MET A 105 5.20 6.84 2.35
CA MET A 105 5.02 5.49 1.81
C MET A 105 6.09 4.50 2.29
N LEU A 106 7.32 4.97 2.52
CA LEU A 106 8.36 4.14 3.11
C LEU A 106 8.02 3.79 4.55
N LYS A 107 7.65 4.78 5.37
CA LYS A 107 7.23 4.56 6.77
C LYS A 107 5.99 3.68 6.90
N ALA A 108 4.98 3.90 6.05
CA ALA A 108 3.73 3.13 6.06
C ALA A 108 3.93 1.67 5.63
N GLY A 109 4.99 1.36 4.89
CA GLY A 109 5.37 -0.02 4.56
C GLY A 109 6.39 -0.64 5.52
N THR A 110 6.71 0.03 6.65
CA THR A 110 7.60 -0.48 7.71
C THR A 110 6.81 -0.88 8.97
N VAL A 111 5.49 -1.01 8.87
CA VAL A 111 4.59 -1.48 9.93
C VAL A 111 3.95 -2.77 9.47
#